data_AF-A0A257JDF2-F1
#
_entry.id   AF-A0A257JDF2-F1
#
_cell.length_a   1.000
_cell.length_b   1.000
_cell.length_c   1.000
_cell.angle_alpha   90.00
_cell.angle_beta   90.00
_cell.angle_gamma   90.00
#
_symmetry.space_group_name_H-M   'P 1'
#
loop_
_entity.id
_entity.type
_entity.pdbx_description
1 polymer ?
#
loop_
_entity_poly.entity_id
_entity_poly.type
_entity_poly.pdbx_seq_one_letter_code
_entity_poly.pdbx_strand_id
1 'polypeptide(L)'
;AATSIIIIRQSALDRFNETPGTFKIERIGGPAVPAPLSGETISKGLATSAQFVSGIATTFADWTRLFAQHPNAFPAIDQSMFQKGGGAKDIYYAHAYWKIAPDEAWVIEVTPPECYYWNFQLDNWWMESLDYRFRQITVNKHSARYEADGSIRIICAASDPGTGNWIDTSGHTEGTALLRWAGATEHPLPAARIVKLKDL
;
A
#
# COMPACT_ATOMS: atom_id res chain seq x y z
N ALA A 1 -7.19 -24.04 -14.40
CA ALA A 1 -7.77 -22.72 -14.73
C ALA A 1 -6.90 -22.07 -15.79
N ALA A 2 -7.48 -21.37 -16.78
CA ALA A 2 -6.70 -20.63 -17.77
C ALA A 2 -6.21 -19.30 -17.17
N THR A 3 -4.93 -18.98 -17.36
CA THR A 3 -4.33 -17.70 -16.93
C THR A 3 -4.82 -16.58 -17.85
N SER A 4 -5.34 -15.49 -17.28
CA SER A 4 -5.90 -14.35 -18.03
C SER A 4 -5.18 -13.02 -17.80
N ILE A 5 -4.27 -12.94 -16.83
CA ILE A 5 -3.62 -11.69 -16.40
C ILE A 5 -2.13 -11.94 -16.17
N ILE A 6 -1.30 -10.99 -16.59
CA ILE A 6 0.11 -10.86 -16.20
C ILE A 6 0.24 -9.53 -15.46
N ILE A 7 0.79 -9.54 -14.25
CA ILE A 7 1.04 -8.34 -13.44
C ILE A 7 2.55 -8.17 -13.30
N ILE A 8 3.09 -7.06 -13.81
CA ILE A 8 4.49 -6.67 -13.66
C ILE A 8 4.57 -5.60 -12.56
N ARG A 9 5.51 -5.76 -11.62
CA ARG A 9 5.77 -4.78 -10.57
C ARG A 9 7.20 -4.27 -10.68
N GLN A 10 7.35 -2.96 -10.65
CA GLN A 10 8.63 -2.27 -10.55
C GLN A 10 8.59 -1.44 -9.27
N SER A 11 9.31 -1.86 -8.25
CA SER A 11 9.43 -1.17 -6.98
C SER A 11 10.73 -0.38 -6.98
N ALA A 12 10.62 0.95 -7.00
CA ALA A 12 11.77 1.84 -7.00
C ALA A 12 12.06 2.35 -5.59
N LEU A 13 13.33 2.29 -5.18
CA LEU A 13 13.82 2.93 -3.95
C LEU A 13 13.87 4.45 -4.13
N ASP A 14 14.33 4.90 -5.29
CA ASP A 14 14.37 6.31 -5.68
C ASP A 14 13.85 6.50 -7.11
N ARG A 15 12.57 6.85 -7.23
CA ARG A 15 11.88 7.02 -8.52
C ARG A 15 12.48 8.12 -9.40
N PHE A 16 13.20 9.08 -8.83
CA PHE A 16 13.75 10.21 -9.59
C PHE A 16 15.10 9.88 -10.22
N ASN A 17 15.83 8.91 -9.65
CA ASN A 17 17.17 8.53 -10.10
C ASN A 17 17.25 7.11 -10.68
N GLU A 18 16.17 6.34 -10.60
CA GLU A 18 16.09 5.02 -11.22
C GLU A 18 15.46 5.06 -12.63
N THR A 19 15.96 4.21 -13.52
CA THR A 19 15.39 4.02 -14.86
C THR A 19 14.43 2.83 -14.85
N PRO A 20 13.13 3.01 -15.13
CA PRO A 20 12.20 1.89 -15.20
C PRO A 20 12.52 0.99 -16.41
N GLY A 21 12.27 -0.30 -16.25
CA GLY A 21 12.32 -1.28 -17.31
C GLY A 21 11.26 -1.04 -18.39
N THR A 22 11.61 -1.37 -19.63
CA THR A 22 10.72 -1.33 -20.79
C THR A 22 10.30 -2.75 -21.17
N PHE A 23 9.00 -2.97 -21.35
CA PHE A 23 8.43 -4.29 -21.62
C PHE A 23 7.51 -4.25 -22.84
N LYS A 24 7.51 -5.33 -23.64
CA LYS A 24 6.59 -5.55 -24.75
C LYS A 24 5.92 -6.92 -24.57
N ILE A 25 4.61 -6.98 -24.78
CA ILE A 25 3.85 -8.23 -24.84
C ILE A 25 3.27 -8.41 -26.25
N GLU A 26 3.43 -9.61 -26.80
CA GLU A 26 2.85 -9.98 -28.09
C GLU A 26 2.39 -11.43 -28.09
N ARG A 27 1.40 -11.75 -28.92
CA ARG A 27 0.91 -13.11 -29.10
C ARG A 27 1.75 -13.83 -30.15
N ILE A 28 2.43 -14.90 -29.75
CA ILE A 28 3.12 -15.80 -30.69
C ILE A 28 2.08 -16.53 -31.54
N GLY A 29 2.22 -16.48 -32.87
CA GLY A 29 1.32 -17.15 -33.81
C GLY A 29 -0.11 -16.59 -33.85
N GLY A 30 -0.30 -15.32 -33.49
CA GLY A 30 -1.59 -14.63 -33.59
C GLY A 30 -2.00 -14.30 -35.04
N PRO A 31 -3.28 -13.94 -35.28
CA PRO A 31 -3.71 -13.49 -36.60
C PRO A 31 -2.98 -12.19 -36.99
N ALA A 32 -2.78 -11.97 -38.30
CA ALA A 32 -2.11 -10.77 -38.81
C ALA A 32 -2.88 -9.47 -38.50
N VAL A 33 -4.21 -9.56 -38.40
CA VAL A 33 -5.10 -8.46 -38.02
C VAL A 33 -6.13 -8.94 -36.98
N PRO A 34 -6.50 -8.10 -36.00
CA PRO A 34 -7.60 -8.42 -35.09
C PRO A 34 -8.92 -8.60 -35.83
N ALA A 35 -9.81 -9.43 -35.29
CA ALA A 35 -11.18 -9.52 -35.80
C ALA A 35 -11.95 -8.21 -35.52
N PRO A 36 -12.94 -7.85 -36.36
CA PRO A 36 -13.82 -6.72 -36.07
C PRO A 36 -14.52 -6.87 -34.72
N LEU A 37 -14.72 -5.75 -34.03
CA LEU A 37 -15.40 -5.72 -32.72
C LEU A 37 -16.86 -6.15 -32.88
N SER A 38 -17.29 -7.18 -32.14
CA SER A 38 -18.68 -7.63 -32.14
C SER A 38 -19.51 -6.98 -31.03
N GLY A 39 -20.83 -6.87 -31.24
CA GLY A 39 -21.76 -6.39 -30.22
C GLY A 39 -21.75 -7.25 -28.95
N GLU A 40 -21.56 -8.57 -29.09
CA GLU A 40 -21.40 -9.50 -27.96
C GLU A 40 -20.14 -9.17 -27.13
N THR A 41 -19.01 -8.88 -27.80
CA THR A 41 -17.76 -8.52 -27.12
C THR A 41 -17.92 -7.25 -26.31
N ILE A 42 -18.56 -6.22 -26.89
CA ILE A 42 -18.84 -4.96 -26.19
C ILE A 42 -19.76 -5.20 -25.00
N SER A 43 -20.88 -5.91 -25.20
CA SER A 43 -21.86 -6.18 -24.14
C SER A 43 -21.22 -6.90 -22.95
N LYS A 44 -20.43 -7.95 -23.22
CA LYS A 44 -19.69 -8.68 -22.19
C LYS A 44 -18.65 -7.81 -21.50
N GLY A 45 -17.91 -6.99 -22.26
CA GLY A 45 -16.91 -6.07 -21.73
C GLY A 45 -17.51 -5.05 -20.76
N LEU A 46 -18.62 -4.41 -21.15
CA LEU A 46 -19.34 -3.44 -20.31
C LEU A 46 -19.86 -4.08 -19.01
N ALA A 47 -20.48 -5.26 -19.10
CA ALA A 47 -20.97 -5.98 -17.92
C ALA A 47 -19.82 -6.36 -16.97
N THR A 48 -18.70 -6.85 -17.52
CA THR A 48 -17.51 -7.22 -16.74
C THR A 48 -16.91 -6.00 -16.04
N SER A 49 -16.80 -4.86 -16.73
CA SER A 49 -16.30 -3.61 -16.14
C SER A 49 -17.18 -3.10 -15.00
N ALA A 50 -18.51 -3.13 -15.15
CA ALA A 50 -19.43 -2.72 -14.09
C ALA A 50 -19.32 -3.63 -12.86
N GLN A 51 -19.24 -4.95 -13.07
CA GLN A 51 -19.02 -5.92 -11.99
C GLN A 51 -17.68 -5.71 -11.30
N PHE A 52 -16.62 -5.42 -12.06
CA PHE A 52 -15.29 -5.17 -11.51
C PHE A 52 -15.28 -3.98 -10.54
N VAL A 53 -15.86 -2.84 -10.95
CA VAL A 53 -15.94 -1.65 -10.09
C VAL A 53 -16.67 -1.96 -8.79
N SER A 54 -17.84 -2.60 -8.86
CA SER A 54 -18.59 -2.98 -7.67
C SER A 54 -17.81 -3.96 -6.78
N GLY A 55 -17.19 -4.98 -7.38
CA GLY A 55 -16.47 -6.01 -6.64
C GLY A 55 -15.25 -5.48 -5.91
N ILE A 56 -14.47 -4.61 -6.56
CA ILE A 56 -13.28 -4.00 -5.95
C ILE A 56 -13.67 -3.05 -4.81
N ALA A 57 -14.66 -2.17 -5.03
CA ALA A 57 -15.12 -1.25 -4.00
C ALA A 57 -15.65 -1.98 -2.77
N THR A 58 -16.47 -3.03 -2.96
CA THR A 58 -16.97 -3.86 -1.86
C THR A 58 -15.83 -4.57 -1.13
N THR A 59 -14.91 -5.19 -1.85
CA THR A 59 -13.80 -5.96 -1.24
C THR A 59 -12.95 -5.08 -0.33
N PHE A 60 -12.49 -3.93 -0.80
CA PHE A 60 -11.64 -3.06 0.00
C PHE A 60 -12.41 -2.35 1.12
N ALA A 61 -13.70 -2.03 0.93
CA ALA A 61 -14.53 -1.55 2.03
C ALA A 61 -14.67 -2.59 3.16
N ASP A 62 -14.83 -3.86 2.82
CA ASP A 62 -14.90 -4.96 3.80
C ASP A 62 -13.56 -5.16 4.51
N TRP A 63 -12.43 -5.02 3.81
CA TRP A 63 -11.11 -5.07 4.41
C TRP A 63 -10.87 -3.88 5.36
N THR A 64 -11.23 -2.67 4.97
CA THR A 64 -11.15 -1.51 5.86
C THR A 64 -11.98 -1.72 7.12
N ARG A 65 -13.21 -2.26 7.01
CA ARG A 65 -14.04 -2.61 8.18
C ARG A 65 -13.39 -3.67 9.06
N LEU A 66 -12.72 -4.67 8.47
CA LEU A 66 -11.97 -5.67 9.21
C LEU A 66 -10.82 -5.02 9.99
N PHE A 67 -10.01 -4.20 9.34
CA PHE A 67 -8.86 -3.54 9.98
C PHE A 67 -9.31 -2.54 11.06
N ALA A 68 -10.45 -1.87 10.86
CA ALA A 68 -11.03 -0.94 11.82
C ALA A 68 -11.45 -1.57 13.15
N GLN A 69 -11.47 -2.90 13.25
CA GLN A 69 -11.65 -3.62 14.53
C GLN A 69 -10.42 -3.48 15.45
N HIS A 70 -9.26 -3.11 14.90
CA HIS A 70 -7.99 -2.91 15.60
C HIS A 70 -7.36 -1.57 15.20
N PRO A 71 -8.01 -0.43 15.52
CA PRO A 71 -7.53 0.88 15.12
C PRO A 71 -6.14 1.18 15.70
N ASN A 72 -5.31 1.84 14.89
CA ASN A 72 -3.96 2.29 15.21
C ASN A 72 -2.99 1.16 15.61
N ALA A 73 -3.24 -0.07 15.14
CA ALA A 73 -2.40 -1.23 15.36
C ALA A 73 -2.18 -2.01 14.05
N PHE A 74 -1.15 -2.86 14.04
CA PHE A 74 -0.83 -3.75 12.93
C PHE A 74 -1.12 -5.21 13.34
N PRO A 75 -2.37 -5.68 13.21
CA PRO A 75 -2.69 -7.06 13.55
C PRO A 75 -1.99 -8.05 12.62
N ALA A 76 -1.61 -9.20 13.16
CA ALA A 76 -1.15 -10.33 12.34
C ALA A 76 -2.35 -10.90 11.56
N ILE A 77 -2.35 -10.69 10.24
CA ILE A 77 -3.39 -11.20 9.34
C ILE A 77 -2.78 -12.28 8.44
N ASP A 78 -3.54 -13.34 8.18
CA ASP A 78 -3.14 -14.38 7.23
C ASP A 78 -2.87 -13.77 5.85
N GLN A 79 -1.62 -13.86 5.41
CA GLN A 79 -1.15 -13.33 4.14
C GLN A 79 -1.85 -13.95 2.93
N SER A 80 -2.45 -15.14 3.08
CA SER A 80 -3.24 -15.77 2.01
C SER A 80 -4.42 -14.89 1.55
N MET A 81 -4.95 -14.04 2.43
CA MET A 81 -5.97 -13.05 2.13
C MET A 81 -5.47 -12.05 1.06
N PHE A 82 -4.30 -11.46 1.29
CA PHE A 82 -3.70 -10.47 0.39
C PHE A 82 -3.26 -11.09 -0.93
N GLN A 83 -2.71 -12.31 -0.88
CA GLN A 83 -2.30 -13.05 -2.07
C GLN A 83 -3.50 -13.42 -2.97
N LYS A 84 -4.64 -13.82 -2.39
CA LYS A 84 -5.89 -14.04 -3.13
C LYS A 84 -6.42 -12.74 -3.77
N GLY A 85 -6.17 -11.59 -3.13
CA GLY A 85 -6.42 -10.26 -3.67
C GLY A 85 -5.41 -9.79 -4.74
N GLY A 86 -4.46 -10.64 -5.15
CA GLY A 86 -3.46 -10.32 -6.16
C GLY A 86 -2.14 -9.79 -5.60
N GLY A 87 -1.93 -9.83 -4.29
CA GLY A 87 -0.65 -9.53 -3.63
C GLY A 87 0.50 -10.40 -4.15
N ALA A 88 1.70 -9.83 -4.19
CA ALA A 88 2.92 -10.55 -4.56
C ALA A 88 3.35 -11.47 -3.40
N LYS A 89 3.82 -12.68 -3.72
CA LYS A 89 4.12 -13.72 -2.71
C LYS A 89 5.38 -13.46 -1.90
N ASP A 90 6.28 -12.66 -2.45
CA ASP A 90 7.55 -12.22 -1.86
C ASP A 90 7.38 -11.01 -0.93
N ILE A 91 6.17 -10.45 -0.83
CA ILE A 91 5.86 -9.32 0.03
C ILE A 91 5.03 -9.79 1.23
N TYR A 92 5.49 -9.43 2.42
CA TYR A 92 4.66 -9.44 3.61
C TYR A 92 3.93 -8.11 3.76
N TYR A 93 2.63 -8.19 4.01
CA TYR A 93 1.72 -7.04 4.12
C TYR A 93 1.28 -6.88 5.57
N ALA A 94 1.72 -5.79 6.19
CA ALA A 94 1.24 -5.33 7.49
C ALA A 94 0.25 -4.18 7.26
N HIS A 95 -1.02 -4.53 7.09
CA HIS A 95 -2.11 -3.56 6.98
C HIS A 95 -2.55 -3.04 8.35
N ALA A 96 -3.00 -1.79 8.37
CA ALA A 96 -3.60 -1.17 9.54
C ALA A 96 -4.78 -0.28 9.14
N TYR A 97 -5.65 -0.02 10.10
CA TYR A 97 -6.58 1.10 10.08
C TYR A 97 -6.08 2.14 11.07
N TRP A 98 -6.11 3.42 10.72
CA TRP A 98 -5.68 4.51 11.59
C TRP A 98 -6.82 5.47 11.86
N LYS A 99 -6.81 6.08 13.04
CA LYS A 99 -7.77 7.10 13.46
C LYS A 99 -7.17 7.95 14.57
N ILE A 100 -7.04 9.25 14.33
CA ILE A 100 -6.48 10.22 15.27
C ILE A 100 -7.29 11.51 15.28
N ALA A 101 -7.32 12.21 16.42
CA ALA A 101 -7.83 13.57 16.48
C ALA A 101 -6.89 14.57 15.77
N PRO A 102 -7.35 15.78 15.42
CA PRO A 102 -6.50 16.79 14.77
C PRO A 102 -5.26 17.22 15.56
N ASP A 103 -5.28 17.06 16.90
CA ASP A 103 -4.18 17.39 17.81
C ASP A 103 -3.35 16.17 18.23
N GLU A 104 -3.56 15.04 17.57
CA GLU A 104 -2.89 13.77 17.84
C GLU A 104 -1.95 13.37 16.72
N ALA A 105 -1.01 12.49 17.07
CA ALA A 105 -0.11 11.84 16.14
C ALA A 105 -0.12 10.33 16.39
N TRP A 106 -0.11 9.56 15.30
CA TRP A 106 0.06 8.11 15.34
C TRP A 106 1.54 7.79 15.13
N VAL A 107 2.20 7.30 16.19
CA VAL A 107 3.62 6.98 16.19
C VAL A 107 3.79 5.48 16.04
N ILE A 108 4.58 5.09 15.05
CA ILE A 108 4.83 3.71 14.64
C ILE A 108 6.33 3.47 14.73
N GLU A 109 6.74 2.45 15.47
CA GLU A 109 8.15 2.11 15.69
C GLU A 109 8.39 0.64 15.37
N VAL A 110 9.44 0.39 14.59
CA VAL A 110 9.86 -0.95 14.19
C VAL A 110 11.32 -0.92 13.75
N THR A 111 12.05 -2.01 13.96
CA THR A 111 13.33 -2.23 13.28
C THR A 111 13.05 -2.99 11.99
N PRO A 112 13.25 -2.38 10.80
CA PRO A 112 13.03 -3.09 9.55
C PRO A 112 13.90 -4.35 9.46
N PRO A 113 13.35 -5.47 8.94
CA PRO A 113 14.15 -6.67 8.72
C PRO A 113 15.10 -6.45 7.52
N GLU A 114 16.13 -7.30 7.44
CA GLU A 114 16.92 -7.41 6.21
C GLU A 114 16.02 -7.85 5.05
N CYS A 115 15.91 -6.99 4.04
CA CYS A 115 15.04 -7.18 2.88
C CYS A 115 15.50 -6.28 1.73
N TYR A 116 15.14 -6.58 0.47
CA TYR A 116 15.59 -5.76 -0.66
C TYR A 116 14.77 -4.47 -0.79
N TYR A 117 13.53 -4.46 -0.33
CA TYR A 117 12.66 -3.29 -0.36
C TYR A 117 11.67 -3.32 0.79
N TRP A 118 11.39 -2.13 1.34
CA TRP A 118 10.26 -1.92 2.23
C TRP A 118 9.70 -0.52 2.05
N ASN A 119 8.41 -0.36 2.34
CA ASN A 119 7.80 0.96 2.45
C ASN A 119 6.64 0.97 3.43
N PHE A 120 6.36 2.14 3.98
CA PHE A 120 5.10 2.50 4.62
C PHE A 120 4.35 3.47 3.70
N GLN A 121 3.03 3.31 3.56
CA GLN A 121 2.14 4.28 2.93
C GLN A 121 0.91 4.53 3.79
N LEU A 122 0.45 5.78 3.77
CA LEU A 122 -0.82 6.20 4.35
C LEU A 122 -1.88 6.31 3.27
N ASP A 123 -3.05 5.75 3.57
CA ASP A 123 -4.14 5.54 2.64
C ASP A 123 -5.45 6.10 3.23
N ASN A 124 -6.43 6.36 2.36
CA ASN A 124 -7.77 6.73 2.79
C ASN A 124 -8.62 5.49 3.19
N TRP A 125 -9.91 5.69 3.46
CA TRP A 125 -10.87 4.62 3.78
C TRP A 125 -10.99 3.56 2.68
N TRP A 126 -10.79 3.95 1.41
CA TRP A 126 -10.92 3.09 0.23
C TRP A 126 -9.63 2.36 -0.12
N MET A 127 -8.62 2.39 0.75
CA MET A 127 -7.29 1.81 0.55
C MET A 127 -6.55 2.40 -0.66
N GLU A 128 -6.90 3.62 -1.04
CA GLU A 128 -6.17 4.40 -2.03
C GLU A 128 -5.09 5.20 -1.32
N SER A 129 -3.87 5.19 -1.86
CA SER A 129 -2.81 6.06 -1.34
C SER A 129 -3.29 7.50 -1.38
N LEU A 130 -2.95 8.25 -0.33
CA LEU A 130 -3.07 9.70 -0.39
C LEU A 130 -2.17 10.27 -1.50
N ASP A 131 -2.32 11.55 -1.82
CA ASP A 131 -1.70 12.13 -3.02
C ASP A 131 -0.19 12.39 -2.85
N TYR A 132 0.62 11.35 -3.07
CA TYR A 132 2.08 11.37 -2.96
C TYR A 132 2.77 12.34 -3.92
N ARG A 133 2.07 12.91 -4.92
CA ARG A 133 2.64 13.89 -5.84
C ARG A 133 2.86 15.25 -5.15
N PHE A 134 2.06 15.53 -4.12
CA PHE A 134 2.05 16.83 -3.45
C PHE A 134 2.29 16.73 -1.94
N ARG A 135 2.21 15.51 -1.37
CA ARG A 135 2.23 15.28 0.08
C ARG A 135 3.18 14.14 0.44
N GLN A 136 3.84 14.27 1.59
CA GLN A 136 4.70 13.23 2.15
C GLN A 136 3.83 12.14 2.81
N ILE A 137 3.35 11.16 2.04
CA ILE A 137 2.40 10.14 2.54
C ILE A 137 2.99 8.74 2.61
N THR A 138 4.24 8.60 2.20
CA THR A 138 4.95 7.32 2.15
C THR A 138 6.41 7.53 2.52
N VAL A 139 7.03 6.53 3.12
CA VAL A 139 8.48 6.46 3.32
C VAL A 139 8.95 5.06 2.95
N ASN A 140 10.17 4.91 2.45
CA ASN A 140 10.70 3.61 2.05
C ASN A 140 12.13 3.39 2.57
N LYS A 141 12.69 2.21 2.29
CA LYS A 141 14.05 1.84 2.71
C LYS A 141 15.13 2.90 2.40
N HIS A 142 14.99 3.63 1.30
CA HIS A 142 15.95 4.63 0.85
C HIS A 142 15.70 6.01 1.48
N SER A 143 14.45 6.45 1.58
CA SER A 143 14.12 7.80 2.09
C SER A 143 13.98 7.87 3.61
N ALA A 144 13.90 6.74 4.30
CA ALA A 144 13.74 6.69 5.74
C ALA A 144 14.97 7.21 6.49
N ARG A 145 14.71 8.03 7.50
CA ARG A 145 15.64 8.30 8.59
C ARG A 145 15.55 7.17 9.61
N TYR A 146 16.70 6.57 9.89
CA TYR A 146 16.86 5.56 10.93
C TYR A 146 17.34 6.19 12.23
N GLU A 147 16.91 5.62 13.35
CA GLU A 147 17.44 5.89 14.67
C GLU A 147 18.83 5.25 14.84
N ALA A 148 19.54 5.61 15.91
CA ALA A 148 20.89 5.11 16.16
C ALA A 148 20.98 3.59 16.37
N ASP A 149 19.89 2.96 16.80
CA ASP A 149 19.76 1.51 16.98
C ASP A 149 19.28 0.77 15.71
N GLY A 150 19.11 1.49 14.59
CA GLY A 150 18.63 0.94 13.33
C GLY A 150 17.11 0.79 13.24
N SER A 151 16.36 1.20 14.26
CA SER A 151 14.91 1.31 14.17
C SER A 151 14.47 2.49 13.30
N ILE A 152 13.21 2.50 12.91
CA ILE A 152 12.56 3.66 12.30
C ILE A 152 11.40 4.10 13.19
N ARG A 153 11.21 5.42 13.27
CA ARG A 153 10.02 6.04 13.84
C ARG A 153 9.24 6.75 12.73
N ILE A 154 8.03 6.30 12.46
CA ILE A 154 7.11 6.92 11.50
C ILE A 154 6.02 7.65 12.29
N ILE A 155 5.73 8.89 11.91
CA ILE A 155 4.78 9.75 12.63
C ILE A 155 3.72 10.25 11.65
N CYS A 156 2.51 9.72 11.75
CA CYS A 156 1.38 10.23 10.98
C CYS A 156 0.69 11.34 11.77
N ALA A 157 0.69 12.56 11.22
CA ALA A 157 0.11 13.74 11.87
C ALA A 157 -0.30 14.80 10.83
N ALA A 158 -1.19 15.71 11.24
CA ALA A 158 -1.69 16.78 10.37
C ALA A 158 -0.63 17.84 10.00
N SER A 159 0.44 17.96 10.78
CA SER A 159 1.57 18.85 10.51
C SER A 159 2.89 18.21 10.95
N ASP A 160 3.98 18.61 10.29
CA ASP A 160 5.33 18.12 10.57
C ASP A 160 5.78 18.49 12.00
N PRO A 161 6.07 17.51 12.87
CA PRO A 161 6.63 17.77 14.20
C PRO A 161 8.14 18.05 14.17
N GLY A 162 8.81 17.92 13.02
CA GLY A 162 10.26 18.12 12.88
C GLY A 162 11.11 16.95 13.37
N THR A 163 10.50 15.80 13.69
CA THR A 163 11.15 14.60 14.20
C THR A 163 10.62 13.33 13.53
N GLY A 164 11.41 12.26 13.56
CA GLY A 164 11.09 10.99 12.91
C GLY A 164 10.88 11.11 11.40
N ASN A 165 10.15 10.15 10.85
CA ASN A 165 9.69 10.13 9.47
C ASN A 165 8.24 10.62 9.44
N TRP A 166 8.03 11.93 9.26
CA TRP A 166 6.69 12.51 9.19
C TRP A 166 5.93 12.03 7.96
N ILE A 167 4.64 11.75 8.16
CA ILE A 167 3.67 11.38 7.15
C ILE A 167 2.45 12.30 7.31
N ASP A 168 2.15 13.06 6.26
CA ASP A 168 1.05 14.03 6.21
C ASP A 168 -0.31 13.31 6.07
N THR A 169 -1.20 13.50 7.05
CA THR A 169 -2.56 12.93 6.99
C THR A 169 -3.44 13.56 5.90
N SER A 170 -2.97 14.62 5.24
CA SER A 170 -3.63 15.28 4.11
C SER A 170 -5.07 15.68 4.43
N GLY A 171 -5.30 16.16 5.66
CA GLY A 171 -6.61 16.59 6.15
C GLY A 171 -7.56 15.46 6.57
N HIS A 172 -7.13 14.20 6.49
CA HIS A 172 -7.92 13.06 6.99
C HIS A 172 -7.66 12.86 8.49
N THR A 173 -8.67 12.34 9.18
CA THR A 173 -8.56 11.91 10.59
C THR A 173 -8.62 10.40 10.75
N GLU A 174 -8.92 9.68 9.68
CA GLU A 174 -8.94 8.22 9.64
C GLU A 174 -8.72 7.69 8.22
N GLY A 175 -8.32 6.42 8.13
CA GLY A 175 -8.07 5.75 6.88
C GLY A 175 -7.36 4.42 7.09
N THR A 176 -6.68 3.94 6.05
CA THR A 176 -5.87 2.72 6.14
C THR A 176 -4.39 3.02 5.98
N ALA A 177 -3.55 2.05 6.29
CA ALA A 177 -2.12 2.14 6.06
C ALA A 177 -1.58 0.77 5.69
N LEU A 178 -0.42 0.77 5.05
CA LEU A 178 0.27 -0.46 4.70
C LEU A 178 1.78 -0.31 4.82
N LEU A 179 2.38 -1.18 5.62
CA LEU A 179 3.81 -1.43 5.65
C LEU A 179 4.11 -2.75 4.92
N ARG A 180 5.11 -2.73 4.05
CA ARG A 180 5.52 -3.88 3.24
C ARG A 180 6.95 -4.29 3.53
N TRP A 181 7.19 -5.59 3.69
CA TRP A 181 8.53 -6.18 3.71
C TRP A 181 8.70 -7.08 2.49
N ALA A 182 9.59 -6.73 1.56
CA ALA A 182 9.76 -7.47 0.31
C ALA A 182 11.08 -8.26 0.30
N GLY A 183 10.96 -9.59 0.17
CA GLY A 183 12.10 -10.51 0.22
C GLY A 183 12.72 -10.66 1.61
N ALA A 184 11.96 -10.37 2.67
CA ALA A 184 12.39 -10.58 4.05
C ALA A 184 12.18 -12.05 4.47
N THR A 185 13.00 -12.55 5.40
CA THR A 185 12.77 -13.84 6.07
C THR A 185 12.01 -13.69 7.39
N GLU A 186 12.11 -12.51 8.00
CA GLU A 186 11.41 -12.11 9.22
C GLU A 186 10.45 -10.96 8.93
N HIS A 187 9.35 -10.91 9.68
CA HIS A 187 8.26 -9.97 9.41
C HIS A 187 7.83 -9.25 10.70
N PRO A 188 8.70 -8.41 11.29
CA PRO A 188 8.37 -7.70 12.51
C PRO A 188 7.12 -6.83 12.27
N LEU A 189 6.17 -6.93 13.19
CA LEU A 189 5.02 -6.05 13.22
C LEU A 189 5.36 -4.81 14.07
N PRO A 190 5.01 -3.59 13.61
CA PRO A 190 5.33 -2.39 14.36
C PRO A 190 4.58 -2.28 15.69
N ALA A 191 5.26 -1.71 16.69
CA ALA A 191 4.60 -1.15 17.85
C ALA A 191 4.03 0.21 17.48
N ALA A 192 2.79 0.50 17.91
CA ALA A 192 2.15 1.75 17.58
C ALA A 192 1.37 2.34 18.76
N ARG A 193 1.34 3.67 18.85
CA ARG A 193 0.61 4.39 19.90
C ARG A 193 0.14 5.75 19.38
N ILE A 194 -0.85 6.32 20.06
CA ILE A 194 -1.29 7.68 19.84
C ILE A 194 -0.68 8.56 20.92
N VAL A 195 -0.19 9.73 20.54
CA VAL A 195 0.26 10.78 21.45
C VAL A 195 -0.36 12.11 21.05
N LYS A 196 -0.33 13.12 21.93
CA LYS A 196 -0.61 14.48 21.50
C LYS A 196 0.56 15.00 20.68
N LEU A 197 0.25 15.72 19.61
CA LEU A 197 1.25 16.27 18.69
C LEU A 197 2.24 17.21 19.41
N LYS A 198 1.77 17.93 20.44
CA LYS A 198 2.60 18.80 21.29
C LYS A 198 3.60 18.07 22.20
N ASP A 199 3.44 16.75 22.37
CA ASP A 199 4.28 15.93 23.26
C ASP A 199 5.38 15.18 22.47
N LEU A 200 5.50 15.43 21.16
CA LEU A 200 6.50 14.86 20.26
C LEU A 200 7.82 15.65 20.21
#